data_AF-A0A2V6X0M3-F1
#
_entry.id   AF-A0A2V6X0M3-F1
#
_cell.length_a   1.000
_cell.length_b   1.000
_cell.length_c   1.000
_cell.angle_alpha   90.00
_cell.angle_beta   90.00
_cell.angle_gamma   90.00
#
_symmetry.space_group_name_H-M   'P 1'
#
loop_
_entity.id
_entity.type
_entity.pdbx_description
1 polymer ?
#
loop_
_entity_poly.entity_id
_entity_poly.type
_entity_poly.pdbx_seq_one_letter_code
_entity_poly.pdbx_strand_id
1 'polypeptide(L)'
;MITVVSFVVVVGLLILIHELGHFLVARWVGVGVERFSIGFGPVLLRWRGRETEYCLSAIPMGGYVKMLGEENPLEGGGSAAWDPAKAFALKPLWARFLIVLAGPGMNLVLAAVIFATMLMILGRPVLPAVVGRVSAGGPAAQAGVRTGDRVTSFAGRPVANWEDLGRAVSA
;
A
#
# COMPACT_ATOMS: atom_id res chain seq x y z
N MET A 1 23.59 0.61 3.07
CA MET A 1 23.41 0.60 1.60
C MET A 1 22.12 -0.12 1.20
N ILE A 2 21.90 -1.38 1.61
CA ILE A 2 20.65 -2.12 1.33
C ILE A 2 19.40 -1.33 1.80
N THR A 3 19.43 -0.78 3.01
CA THR A 3 18.32 0.02 3.57
C THR A 3 17.93 1.22 2.72
N VAL A 4 18.91 1.97 2.20
CA VAL A 4 18.67 3.15 1.36
C VAL A 4 18.08 2.74 0.02
N VAL A 5 18.64 1.70 -0.60
CA VAL A 5 18.11 1.17 -1.87
C VAL A 5 16.69 0.64 -1.68
N SER A 6 16.43 -0.14 -0.64
CA SER A 6 15.09 -0.64 -0.31
C SER A 6 14.12 0.50 -0.04
N PHE A 7 14.53 1.54 0.68
CA PHE A 7 13.70 2.71 0.93
C PHE A 7 13.29 3.40 -0.39
N VAL A 8 14.25 3.66 -1.28
CA VAL A 8 13.97 4.30 -2.58
C VAL A 8 13.04 3.43 -3.43
N VAL A 9 13.25 2.12 -3.46
CA VAL A 9 12.40 1.19 -4.22
C VAL A 9 10.98 1.16 -3.66
N VAL A 10 10.82 1.01 -2.35
CA VAL A 10 9.50 0.92 -1.70
C VAL A 10 8.74 2.23 -1.84
N VAL A 11 9.37 3.37 -1.53
CA VAL A 11 8.75 4.69 -1.67
C VAL A 11 8.44 5.01 -3.12
N GLY A 12 9.36 4.70 -4.04
CA GLY A 12 9.14 4.89 -5.48
C GLY A 12 7.94 4.09 -5.99
N LEU A 13 7.81 2.83 -5.59
CA LEU A 13 6.66 1.99 -5.95
C LEU A 13 5.35 2.52 -5.34
N LEU A 14 5.37 2.92 -4.06
CA LEU A 14 4.20 3.49 -3.38
C LEU A 14 3.71 4.76 -4.05
N ILE A 15 4.62 5.66 -4.45
CA ILE A 15 4.25 6.90 -5.14
C ILE A 15 3.78 6.59 -6.57
N LEU A 16 4.44 5.68 -7.29
CA LEU A 16 4.01 5.29 -8.64
C LEU A 16 2.55 4.81 -8.65
N ILE A 17 2.19 3.93 -7.73
CA ILE A 17 0.82 3.40 -7.62
C ILE A 17 -0.17 4.48 -7.16
N HIS A 18 0.26 5.40 -6.30
CA HIS A 18 -0.52 6.57 -5.90
C HIS A 18 -0.85 7.47 -7.10
N GLU A 19 0.16 7.90 -7.86
CA GLU A 19 -0.02 8.74 -9.04
C GLU A 19 -0.85 8.02 -10.11
N LEU A 20 -0.66 6.70 -10.27
CA LEU A 20 -1.49 5.89 -11.16
C LEU A 20 -2.97 5.96 -10.77
N GLY A 21 -3.30 5.99 -9.48
CA GLY A 21 -4.67 6.16 -9.00
C GLY A 21 -5.30 7.47 -9.48
N HIS A 22 -4.61 8.59 -9.25
CA HIS A 22 -5.05 9.91 -9.74
C HIS A 22 -5.24 9.90 -11.26
N PHE A 23 -4.27 9.35 -12.00
CA PHE A 23 -4.29 9.26 -13.45
C PHE A 23 -5.50 8.47 -13.98
N LEU A 24 -5.71 7.25 -13.47
CA LEU A 24 -6.76 6.37 -13.95
C LEU A 24 -8.15 6.98 -13.70
N VAL A 25 -8.37 7.54 -12.52
CA VAL A 25 -9.66 8.14 -12.17
C VAL A 25 -9.88 9.46 -12.90
N ALA A 26 -8.85 10.29 -13.08
CA ALA A 26 -8.94 11.50 -13.90
C ALA A 26 -9.40 11.17 -15.33
N ARG A 27 -8.77 10.17 -15.95
CA ARG A 27 -9.14 9.68 -17.29
C ARG A 27 -10.55 9.14 -17.34
N TRP A 28 -10.98 8.38 -16.32
CA TRP A 28 -12.32 7.80 -16.25
C TRP A 28 -13.42 8.86 -16.14
N VAL A 29 -13.19 9.91 -15.36
CA VAL A 29 -14.13 11.03 -15.16
C VAL A 29 -14.06 12.06 -16.30
N GLY A 30 -13.23 11.79 -17.32
CA GLY A 30 -13.08 12.63 -18.51
C GLY A 30 -12.34 13.94 -18.24
N VAL A 31 -11.42 13.94 -17.29
CA VAL A 31 -10.41 14.99 -17.10
C VAL A 31 -9.23 14.70 -18.01
N GLY A 32 -8.75 15.72 -18.71
CA GLY A 32 -7.53 15.63 -19.52
C GLY A 32 -6.31 15.55 -18.61
N VAL A 33 -5.36 14.68 -18.95
CA VAL A 33 -4.06 14.62 -18.25
C VAL A 33 -2.98 15.01 -19.25
N GLU A 34 -2.35 16.15 -19.02
CA GLU A 34 -1.28 16.67 -19.89
C GLU A 34 0.01 15.87 -19.73
N ARG A 35 0.37 15.57 -18.48
CA ARG A 35 1.62 14.89 -18.15
C ARG A 35 1.46 13.91 -16.99
N PHE A 36 2.05 12.73 -17.15
CA PHE A 36 2.24 11.74 -16.10
C PHE A 36 3.73 11.54 -15.92
N SER A 37 4.29 12.00 -14.80
CA SER A 37 5.73 11.90 -14.51
C SER A 37 5.99 10.91 -13.39
N ILE A 38 6.95 10.01 -13.62
CA ILE A 38 7.57 9.18 -12.59
C ILE A 38 8.86 9.88 -12.18
N GLY A 39 8.94 10.27 -10.91
CA GLY A 39 10.04 11.05 -10.37
C GLY A 39 9.94 12.56 -10.65
N PHE A 40 10.97 13.27 -10.17
CA PHE A 40 11.14 14.72 -10.31
C PHE A 40 12.47 15.10 -10.96
N GLY A 41 12.62 16.39 -11.30
CA GLY A 41 13.85 16.96 -11.82
C GLY A 41 13.99 16.79 -13.34
N PRO A 42 15.23 16.72 -13.87
CA PRO A 42 15.44 16.62 -15.31
C PRO A 42 14.84 15.33 -15.86
N VAL A 43 14.06 15.47 -16.93
CA VAL A 43 13.40 14.35 -17.62
C VAL A 43 14.47 13.57 -18.39
N LEU A 44 14.66 12.31 -18.03
CA LEU A 44 15.59 11.40 -18.69
C LEU A 44 14.99 10.82 -19.96
N LEU A 45 13.71 10.44 -19.89
CA LEU A 45 12.96 9.89 -21.01
C LEU A 45 11.57 10.52 -21.04
N ARG A 46 11.15 10.92 -22.25
CA ARG A 46 9.79 11.39 -22.50
C ARG A 46 9.19 10.64 -23.66
N TRP A 47 7.93 10.26 -23.53
CA TRP A 47 7.15 9.66 -24.60
C TRP A 47 5.77 10.31 -24.65
N ARG A 48 5.39 10.80 -25.83
CA ARG A 48 4.09 11.44 -26.03
C ARG A 48 3.07 10.40 -26.48
N GLY A 49 2.09 10.13 -25.63
CA GLY A 49 0.90 9.38 -25.99
C GLY A 49 -0.09 10.24 -26.77
N ARG A 50 -1.37 9.83 -26.81
CA ARG A 50 -2.42 10.57 -27.52
C ARG A 50 -2.69 11.95 -26.92
N GLU A 51 -3.04 11.97 -25.63
CA GLU A 51 -3.38 13.19 -24.90
C GLU A 51 -2.45 13.46 -23.72
N THR A 52 -1.60 12.48 -23.36
CA THR A 52 -0.75 12.51 -22.17
C THR A 52 0.70 12.30 -22.55
N GLU A 53 1.58 13.15 -22.02
CA GLU A 53 3.03 12.97 -22.06
C GLU A 53 3.49 12.16 -20.84
N TYR A 54 4.20 11.06 -21.09
CA TYR A 54 4.77 10.21 -20.05
C TYR A 54 6.24 10.56 -19.88
N CYS A 55 6.63 10.90 -18.66
CA CYS A 55 7.99 11.31 -18.32
C CYS A 55 8.58 10.36 -17.28
N LEU A 56 9.84 10.00 -17.48
CA LEU A 56 10.68 9.38 -16.47
C LEU A 56 11.80 10.37 -16.12
N SER A 57 11.80 10.82 -14.88
CA SER A 57 12.72 11.85 -14.38
C SER A 57 13.84 11.26 -13.53
N ALA A 58 14.94 12.00 -13.40
CA ALA A 58 16.17 11.47 -12.78
C ALA A 58 16.02 11.14 -11.28
N ILE A 59 15.16 11.84 -10.55
CA ILE A 59 14.98 11.64 -9.12
C ILE A 59 13.77 10.73 -8.90
N PRO A 60 13.95 9.46 -8.46
CA PRO A 60 12.85 8.50 -8.32
C PRO A 60 11.96 8.74 -7.09
N MET A 61 12.31 9.69 -6.23
CA MET A 61 11.58 10.02 -5.00
C MET A 61 10.36 10.91 -5.30
N GLY A 62 9.41 10.40 -6.07
CA GLY A 62 8.23 11.18 -6.42
C GLY A 62 7.56 10.84 -7.73
N GLY A 63 6.67 11.73 -8.13
CA GLY A 63 5.91 11.70 -9.37
C GLY A 63 4.81 12.76 -9.31
N TYR A 64 4.17 13.02 -10.43
CA TYR A 64 2.98 13.87 -10.45
C TYR A 64 2.12 13.59 -11.68
N VAL A 65 0.82 13.80 -11.52
CA VAL A 65 -0.16 13.84 -12.60
C VAL A 65 -0.60 15.28 -12.83
N LYS A 66 -0.17 15.87 -13.94
CA LYS A 66 -0.59 17.22 -14.33
C LYS A 66 -1.92 17.14 -15.08
N MET A 67 -2.97 17.63 -14.45
CA MET A 67 -4.30 17.68 -15.06
C MET A 67 -4.47 18.95 -15.89
N LEU A 68 -5.33 18.87 -16.90
CA LEU A 68 -5.64 19.97 -17.79
C LEU A 68 -6.21 21.15 -16.99
N GLY A 69 -5.63 22.33 -17.18
CA GLY A 69 -6.03 23.56 -16.48
C GLY A 69 -5.42 23.73 -15.08
N GLU A 70 -4.53 22.84 -14.63
CA GLU A 70 -3.70 23.08 -13.44
C GLU A 70 -2.34 23.66 -13.83
N GLU A 71 -2.02 24.83 -13.26
CA GLU A 71 -0.66 25.37 -13.32
C GLU A 71 0.21 24.65 -12.30
N ASN A 72 1.30 24.04 -12.77
CA ASN A 72 2.24 23.36 -11.88
C ASN A 72 3.49 24.24 -11.73
N PRO A 73 3.84 24.74 -10.53
CA PRO A 73 4.97 25.66 -10.32
C PRO A 73 6.33 25.12 -10.80
N LEU A 74 6.43 23.81 -10.97
CA LEU A 74 7.63 23.10 -11.43
C LEU A 74 7.82 23.16 -12.95
N GLU A 75 6.81 23.62 -13.71
CA GLU A 75 6.88 23.80 -15.16
C GLU A 75 6.74 25.28 -15.54
N GLY A 76 7.79 25.85 -16.12
CA GLY A 76 7.69 27.10 -16.85
C GLY A 76 7.04 26.86 -18.22
N GLY A 77 5.83 27.38 -18.43
CA GLY A 77 5.16 27.37 -19.73
C GLY A 77 3.64 27.46 -19.64
N GLY A 78 3.07 28.47 -20.30
CA GLY A 78 1.62 28.72 -20.32
C GLY A 78 0.83 27.58 -20.99
N SER A 79 -0.36 27.30 -20.46
CA SER A 79 -1.25 26.25 -20.97
C SER A 79 -1.65 26.53 -22.42
N ALA A 80 -1.44 25.56 -23.32
CA ALA A 80 -2.01 25.59 -24.66
C ALA A 80 -3.55 25.66 -24.59
N ALA A 81 -4.20 26.16 -25.63
CA ALA A 81 -5.67 26.20 -25.71
C ALA A 81 -6.27 24.83 -25.37
N TRP A 82 -7.03 24.76 -24.28
CA TRP A 82 -7.60 23.53 -23.74
C TRP A 82 -9.11 23.53 -23.83
N ASP A 83 -9.70 22.34 -23.99
CA ASP A 83 -11.15 22.15 -23.95
C ASP A 83 -11.65 22.38 -22.51
N PRO A 84 -12.51 23.39 -22.27
CA PRO A 84 -13.01 23.68 -20.94
C PRO A 84 -13.70 22.51 -20.25
N ALA A 85 -14.35 21.64 -21.02
CA ALA A 85 -15.07 20.49 -20.47
C ALA A 85 -14.14 19.44 -19.85
N LYS A 86 -12.85 19.41 -20.24
CA LYS A 86 -11.85 18.45 -19.76
C LYS A 86 -11.00 18.98 -18.60
N ALA A 87 -11.14 20.25 -18.21
CA ALA A 87 -10.34 20.81 -17.12
C ALA A 87 -10.79 20.33 -15.75
N PHE A 88 -9.81 20.01 -14.91
CA PHE A 88 -10.04 19.52 -13.55
C PHE A 88 -10.85 20.52 -12.72
N ALA A 89 -10.45 21.80 -12.75
CA ALA A 89 -11.08 22.87 -11.96
C ALA A 89 -12.56 23.08 -12.28
N LEU A 90 -12.98 22.78 -13.52
CA LEU A 90 -14.35 22.98 -14.00
C LEU A 90 -15.24 21.74 -13.79
N LYS A 91 -14.69 20.60 -13.34
CA LYS A 91 -15.48 19.42 -13.01
C LYS A 91 -16.31 19.62 -11.72
N PRO A 92 -17.45 18.92 -11.58
CA PRO A 92 -18.22 18.96 -10.34
C PRO A 92 -17.39 18.48 -9.14
N LEU A 93 -17.77 18.88 -7.93
CA LEU A 93 -16.99 18.61 -6.71
C LEU A 93 -16.77 17.10 -6.46
N TRP A 94 -17.79 16.27 -6.71
CA TRP A 94 -17.68 14.82 -6.52
C TRP A 94 -16.59 14.20 -7.41
N ALA A 95 -16.45 14.69 -8.64
CA ALA A 95 -15.47 14.21 -9.61
C ALA A 95 -14.06 14.54 -9.13
N ARG A 96 -13.84 15.79 -8.72
CA ARG A 96 -12.56 16.25 -8.18
C ARG A 96 -12.19 15.50 -6.90
N PHE A 97 -13.16 15.35 -5.99
CA PHE A 97 -12.98 14.59 -4.76
C PHE A 97 -12.57 13.14 -5.04
N LEU A 98 -13.24 12.46 -5.98
CA LEU A 98 -12.93 11.09 -6.33
C LEU A 98 -11.51 10.95 -6.90
N ILE A 99 -11.10 11.88 -7.76
CA ILE A 99 -9.74 11.90 -8.32
C ILE A 99 -8.71 12.06 -7.21
N VAL A 100 -8.89 13.00 -6.28
CA VAL A 100 -7.96 13.22 -5.15
C VAL A 100 -7.94 12.02 -4.21
N LEU A 101 -9.08 11.35 -4.00
CA LEU A 101 -9.14 10.15 -3.15
C LEU A 101 -8.50 8.92 -3.83
N ALA A 102 -8.44 8.91 -5.16
CA ALA A 102 -7.96 7.76 -5.93
C ALA A 102 -6.51 7.38 -5.62
N GLY A 103 -5.63 8.36 -5.42
CA GLY A 103 -4.22 8.09 -5.08
C GLY A 103 -4.07 7.33 -3.76
N PRO A 104 -4.56 7.86 -2.62
CA PRO A 104 -4.58 7.13 -1.36
C PRO A 104 -5.33 5.79 -1.45
N GLY A 105 -6.46 5.77 -2.18
CA GLY A 105 -7.25 4.56 -2.40
C GLY A 105 -6.45 3.44 -3.06
N MET A 106 -5.66 3.75 -4.10
CA MET A 106 -4.81 2.77 -4.76
C MET A 106 -3.71 2.23 -3.85
N ASN A 107 -3.18 3.02 -2.91
CA ASN A 107 -2.23 2.52 -1.93
C ASN A 107 -2.87 1.59 -0.90
N LEU A 108 -4.13 1.82 -0.53
CA LEU A 108 -4.89 0.87 0.30
C LEU A 108 -5.13 -0.45 -0.44
N VAL A 109 -5.47 -0.38 -1.73
CA VAL A 109 -5.60 -1.56 -2.59
C VAL A 109 -4.27 -2.31 -2.68
N LEU A 110 -3.16 -1.59 -2.93
CA LEU A 110 -1.82 -2.17 -2.97
C LEU A 110 -1.47 -2.86 -1.65
N ALA A 111 -1.73 -2.23 -0.51
CA ALA A 111 -1.50 -2.81 0.80
C ALA A 111 -2.32 -4.10 0.99
N ALA A 112 -3.62 -4.07 0.64
CA ALA A 112 -4.49 -5.24 0.72
C ALA A 112 -3.97 -6.39 -0.15
N VAL A 113 -3.53 -6.10 -1.38
CA VAL A 113 -2.93 -7.09 -2.28
C VAL A 113 -1.64 -7.66 -1.69
N ILE A 114 -0.72 -6.82 -1.21
CA ILE A 114 0.54 -7.26 -0.61
C ILE A 114 0.27 -8.17 0.59
N PHE A 115 -0.57 -7.74 1.54
CA PHE A 115 -0.90 -8.54 2.73
C PHE A 115 -1.63 -9.83 2.37
N ALA A 116 -2.61 -9.79 1.46
CA ALA A 116 -3.33 -10.99 1.03
C ALA A 116 -2.37 -12.01 0.40
N THR A 117 -1.52 -11.57 -0.53
CA THR A 117 -0.56 -12.43 -1.21
C THR A 117 0.46 -13.00 -0.21
N MET A 118 0.96 -12.17 0.71
CA MET A 118 1.88 -12.60 1.76
C MET A 118 1.25 -13.67 2.66
N LEU A 119 0.01 -13.47 3.12
CA LEU A 119 -0.70 -14.44 3.97
C LEU A 119 -1.05 -15.72 3.23
N MET A 120 -1.33 -15.65 1.92
CA MET A 120 -1.58 -16.83 1.10
C MET A 120 -0.31 -17.67 0.89
N ILE A 121 0.85 -17.04 0.72
CA ILE A 121 2.12 -17.75 0.43
C ILE A 121 2.84 -18.17 1.72
N LEU A 122 3.00 -17.27 2.69
CA LEU A 122 3.75 -17.54 3.93
C LEU A 122 2.85 -18.14 5.03
N GLY A 123 1.53 -18.12 4.86
CA GLY A 123 0.59 -18.50 5.89
C GLY A 123 0.37 -17.42 6.95
N ARG A 124 -0.40 -17.76 7.99
CA ARG A 124 -0.64 -16.87 9.13
C ARG A 124 0.36 -17.17 10.25
N PRO A 125 1.07 -16.15 10.78
CA PRO A 125 1.89 -16.35 11.97
C PRO A 125 0.97 -16.64 13.15
N VAL A 126 1.10 -17.83 13.75
CA VAL A 126 0.35 -18.24 14.94
C VAL A 126 1.30 -18.35 16.13
N LEU A 127 0.89 -17.83 17.28
CA LEU A 127 1.63 -18.07 18.52
C LEU A 127 1.46 -19.53 18.90
N PRO A 128 2.54 -20.33 18.95
CA PRO A 128 2.42 -21.73 19.31
C PRO A 128 2.02 -21.87 20.78
N ALA A 129 1.22 -22.89 21.10
CA ALA A 129 0.81 -23.20 22.47
C ALA A 129 1.97 -23.81 23.28
N VAL A 130 3.01 -23.02 23.53
CA VAL A 130 4.21 -23.43 24.27
C VAL A 130 4.12 -22.94 25.70
N VAL A 131 4.36 -23.83 26.64
CA VAL A 131 4.39 -23.52 28.07
C VAL A 131 5.56 -22.59 28.34
N GLY A 132 5.23 -21.40 28.87
CA GLY A 132 6.21 -20.44 29.36
C GLY A 132 6.81 -20.89 30.69
N ARG A 133 6.95 -19.96 31.64
CA ARG A 133 7.53 -20.27 32.95
C ARG A 133 6.57 -21.08 33.80
N VAL A 134 7.03 -22.24 34.30
CA VAL A 134 6.32 -23.02 35.32
C VAL A 134 6.76 -22.60 36.72
N SER A 135 5.80 -22.36 37.62
CA SER A 135 6.10 -22.02 39.02
C SER A 135 6.60 -23.24 39.80
N ALA A 136 7.72 -23.09 40.51
CA ALA A 136 8.30 -24.16 41.33
C ALA A 136 7.33 -24.59 42.44
N GLY A 137 7.10 -25.89 42.57
CA GLY A 137 6.15 -26.46 43.54
C GLY A 137 4.66 -26.26 43.20
N GLY A 138 4.32 -25.57 42.10
CA GLY A 138 2.94 -25.35 41.67
C GLY A 138 2.28 -26.61 41.06
N PRO A 139 0.94 -26.61 40.88
CA PRO A 139 0.20 -27.77 40.36
C PRO A 139 0.72 -28.28 39.01
N ALA A 140 1.08 -27.38 38.10
CA ALA A 140 1.65 -27.74 36.80
C ALA A 140 3.00 -28.47 36.93
N ALA A 141 3.88 -28.03 37.84
CA ALA A 141 5.16 -28.70 38.10
C ALA A 141 4.95 -30.09 38.71
N GLN A 142 3.98 -30.23 39.63
CA GLN A 142 3.61 -31.51 40.24
C GLN A 142 3.01 -32.48 39.20
N ALA A 143 2.27 -31.96 38.23
CA ALA A 143 1.74 -32.72 37.09
C ALA A 143 2.82 -33.05 36.02
N GLY A 144 4.07 -32.63 36.24
CA GLY A 144 5.20 -32.93 35.34
C GLY A 144 5.33 -32.00 34.14
N VAL A 145 4.54 -30.92 34.06
CA VAL A 145 4.61 -29.93 32.99
C VAL A 145 5.90 -29.12 33.12
N ARG A 146 6.59 -28.91 31.99
CA ARG A 146 7.87 -28.20 31.92
C ARG A 146 7.79 -26.98 31.01
N THR A 147 8.64 -26.00 31.31
CA THR A 147 8.88 -24.86 30.41
C THR A 147 9.35 -25.38 29.06
N GLY A 148 8.73 -24.94 27.98
CA GLY A 148 9.02 -25.37 26.62
C GLY A 148 8.13 -26.51 26.09
N ASP A 149 7.32 -27.14 26.94
CA ASP A 149 6.35 -28.14 26.48
C ASP A 149 5.35 -27.53 25.50
N ARG A 150 4.97 -28.27 24.45
CA ARG A 150 3.93 -27.86 23.51
C ARG A 150 2.62 -28.56 23.84
N VAL A 151 1.59 -27.78 24.14
CA VAL A 151 0.24 -28.28 24.35
C VAL A 151 -0.39 -28.59 22.99
N THR A 152 -0.62 -29.86 22.71
CA THR A 152 -1.25 -30.32 21.45
C THR A 152 -2.75 -30.61 21.61
N SER A 153 -3.22 -30.79 22.86
CA SER A 153 -4.64 -30.95 23.19
C SER A 153 -4.92 -30.54 24.64
N PHE A 154 -6.16 -30.13 24.92
CA PHE A 154 -6.66 -29.83 26.26
C PHE A 154 -8.09 -30.37 26.40
N ALA A 155 -8.36 -31.15 27.46
CA ALA A 155 -9.67 -31.76 27.72
C ALA A 155 -10.29 -32.49 26.49
N GLY A 156 -9.47 -33.22 25.73
CA GLY A 156 -9.89 -33.96 24.54
C GLY A 156 -10.09 -33.10 23.28
N ARG A 157 -9.90 -31.77 23.35
CA ARG A 157 -9.96 -30.88 22.19
C ARG A 157 -8.54 -30.61 21.64
N PRO A 158 -8.33 -30.68 20.32
CA PRO A 158 -7.04 -30.34 19.72
C PRO A 158 -6.75 -28.85 19.89
N VAL A 159 -5.48 -28.52 20.14
CA VAL A 159 -4.98 -27.16 20.32
C VAL A 159 -3.87 -26.92 19.30
N ALA A 160 -4.08 -26.03 18.33
CA ALA A 160 -3.06 -25.73 17.33
C ALA A 160 -2.19 -24.53 17.73
N ASN A 161 -2.74 -23.59 18.50
CA ASN A 161 -2.09 -22.34 18.86
C ASN A 161 -2.54 -21.84 20.24
N TRP A 162 -1.91 -20.76 20.71
CA TRP A 162 -2.17 -20.17 22.03
C TRP A 162 -3.61 -19.65 22.21
N GLU A 163 -4.23 -19.12 21.15
CA GLU A 163 -5.64 -18.69 21.23
C GLU A 163 -6.58 -19.88 21.44
N ASP A 164 -6.35 -21.00 20.75
CA ASP A 164 -7.15 -22.21 20.91
C ASP A 164 -7.07 -22.73 22.35
N LEU A 165 -5.87 -22.70 22.94
CA LEU A 165 -5.65 -23.07 24.34
C LEU A 165 -6.43 -22.14 25.28
N GLY A 166 -6.33 -20.83 25.08
CA GLY A 166 -7.05 -19.84 25.88
C GLY A 166 -8.57 -20.04 25.83
N ARG A 167 -9.13 -20.31 24.63
CA ARG A 167 -10.55 -20.63 24.46
C ARG A 167 -10.93 -21.96 25.12
N ALA A 168 -10.07 -22.98 25.03
CA ALA A 168 -10.32 -24.29 25.62
C ALA A 168 -10.30 -24.26 27.16
N VAL A 169 -9.47 -23.41 27.77
CA VAL A 169 -9.39 -23.23 29.23
C VAL A 169 -10.55 -22.38 29.78
N SER A 170 -11.07 -21.45 28.98
CA SER A 170 -12.15 -20.53 29.39
C SER A 170 -13.56 -21.09 29.20
N ALA A 171 -13.69 -22.28 28.62
CA ALA A 171 -14.95 -22.95 28.33
C ALA A 171 -15.31 -23.96 29.42
#